data_AF-A0A0A2APN9-F1
#
_entry.id   AF-A0A0A2APN9-F1
#
_cell.length_a   1.000
_cell.length_b   1.000
_cell.length_c   1.000
_cell.angle_alpha   90.00
_cell.angle_beta   90.00
_cell.angle_gamma   90.00
#
_symmetry.space_group_name_H-M   'P 1'
#
loop_
_entity.id
_entity.type
_entity.pdbx_description
1 polymer ?
#
loop_
_entity_poly.entity_id
_entity_poly.type
_entity_poly.pdbx_seq_one_letter_code
_entity_poly.pdbx_strand_id
1 'polypeptide(L)'
;MNTSNYLKRKISFKEYLQKNAMYRNPFYLGWNKGWSFLFFLEGGIAKIEAKGFGISITTKVKKGESPLESADRLVSKEQRIRKSRYYSWVKSINEKTIN
;
A
#
# COMPACT_ATOMS: atom_id res chain seq x y z
N MET A 1 35.53 19.19 23.05
CA MET A 1 34.13 18.93 23.47
C MET A 1 33.36 20.21 23.18
N ASN A 2 32.27 20.27 22.41
CA ASN A 2 31.12 19.37 22.41
C ASN A 2 30.42 19.40 21.04
N THR A 3 30.49 18.29 20.31
CA THR A 3 29.78 17.98 19.07
C THR A 3 28.37 17.51 19.43
N SER A 4 27.40 18.41 19.57
CA SER A 4 26.00 18.01 19.75
C SER A 4 25.00 19.11 19.43
N ASN A 5 24.88 19.51 18.17
CA ASN A 5 23.75 20.36 17.75
C ASN A 5 23.17 20.06 16.35
N TYR A 6 23.60 18.98 15.70
CA TYR A 6 23.14 18.66 14.33
C TYR A 6 21.92 17.73 14.22
N LEU A 7 21.37 17.23 15.33
CA LEU A 7 20.33 16.18 15.31
C LEU A 7 18.98 16.58 15.91
N LYS A 8 18.67 17.88 15.99
CA LYS A 8 17.38 18.38 16.50
C LYS A 8 16.46 18.99 15.43
N ARG A 9 16.60 18.60 14.16
CA ARG A 9 15.46 18.75 13.24
C ARG A 9 14.58 17.54 13.40
N LYS A 10 13.41 17.74 14.05
CA LYS A 10 12.22 16.90 13.92
C LYS A 10 11.95 16.77 12.41
N ILE A 11 12.56 15.81 11.75
CA ILE A 11 12.20 15.46 10.37
C ILE A 11 10.76 15.03 10.48
N SER A 12 9.85 15.72 9.77
CA SER A 12 8.46 15.29 9.80
C SER A 12 8.41 13.87 9.26
N PHE A 13 7.61 13.00 9.86
CA PHE A 13 7.49 11.60 9.42
C PHE A 13 7.23 11.50 7.91
N LYS A 14 6.52 12.50 7.36
CA LYS A 14 6.27 12.68 5.93
C LYS A 14 7.55 12.91 5.09
N GLU A 15 8.50 13.69 5.57
CA GLU A 15 9.78 13.96 4.91
C GLU A 15 10.74 12.76 4.96
N TYR A 16 10.76 12.04 6.08
CA TYR A 16 11.53 10.79 6.20
C TYR A 16 11.02 9.73 5.20
N LEU A 17 9.70 9.61 5.11
CA LEU A 17 8.98 8.85 4.10
C LEU A 17 8.98 9.49 2.71
N GLN A 18 9.70 10.58 2.45
CA GLN A 18 9.95 11.11 1.09
C GLN A 18 11.42 10.97 0.66
N LYS A 19 12.36 10.91 1.61
CA LYS A 19 13.77 10.59 1.34
C LYS A 19 14.08 9.10 1.16
N ASN A 20 13.49 8.20 1.95
CA ASN A 20 13.90 6.78 1.97
C ASN A 20 13.14 5.83 1.00
N ALA A 21 12.73 6.30 -0.19
CA ALA A 21 11.76 5.60 -1.07
C ALA A 21 12.26 4.28 -1.61
N MET A 22 13.56 4.22 -1.83
CA MET A 22 14.20 3.03 -2.37
C MET A 22 14.45 1.96 -1.31
N TYR A 23 14.24 2.25 -0.01
CA TYR A 23 14.36 1.28 1.11
C TYR A 23 13.04 1.10 1.88
N ARG A 24 11.91 1.53 1.29
CA ARG A 24 10.68 1.85 2.03
C ARG A 24 9.76 0.65 2.24
N ASN A 25 9.17 0.62 3.43
CA ASN A 25 7.95 -0.11 3.80
C ASN A 25 7.23 -0.77 2.59
N PRO A 26 7.17 -2.11 2.52
CA PRO A 26 6.55 -2.82 1.39
C PRO A 26 5.04 -2.54 1.24
N PHE A 27 4.44 -1.82 2.20
CA PHE A 27 3.02 -1.47 2.25
C PHE A 27 2.74 0.01 2.00
N TYR A 28 3.60 0.73 1.26
CA TYR A 28 3.42 2.15 0.96
C TYR A 28 2.01 2.45 0.40
N LEU A 29 1.35 3.45 1.02
CA LEU A 29 -0.02 3.87 0.71
C LEU A 29 0.00 5.06 -0.25
N GLY A 30 0.31 4.81 -1.52
CA GLY A 30 0.11 5.80 -2.58
C GLY A 30 -1.36 5.84 -3.01
N TRP A 31 -2.01 7.01 -2.90
CA TRP A 31 -3.36 7.21 -3.42
C TRP A 31 -3.42 7.02 -4.94
N ASN A 32 -4.49 6.35 -5.39
CA ASN A 32 -5.10 6.07 -6.71
C ASN A 32 -4.46 6.41 -8.08
N LYS A 33 -3.26 6.99 -8.17
CA LYS A 33 -2.59 7.33 -9.44
C LYS A 33 -1.68 6.21 -10.00
N GLY A 34 -1.68 5.04 -9.38
CA GLY A 34 -0.72 3.96 -9.67
C GLY A 34 -1.32 2.62 -10.04
N TRP A 35 -2.64 2.56 -10.31
CA TRP A 35 -3.33 1.34 -10.69
C TRP A 35 -3.79 1.40 -12.15
N SER A 36 -3.56 0.32 -12.87
CA SER A 36 -4.13 0.02 -14.18
C SER A 36 -5.06 -1.18 -14.05
N PHE A 37 -6.14 -1.20 -14.83
CA PHE A 37 -7.18 -2.22 -14.73
C PHE A 37 -7.37 -2.96 -16.05
N LEU A 38 -7.58 -4.28 -15.97
CA LEU A 38 -7.93 -5.13 -17.10
C LEU A 38 -9.17 -5.94 -16.74
N PHE A 39 -10.23 -5.77 -17.52
CA PHE A 39 -11.41 -6.63 -17.46
C PHE A 39 -11.25 -7.77 -18.47
N PHE A 40 -11.52 -9.00 -18.06
CA PHE A 40 -11.37 -10.17 -18.91
C PHE A 40 -12.31 -11.31 -18.48
N LEU A 41 -12.52 -12.26 -19.39
CA LEU A 41 -13.27 -13.48 -19.16
C LEU A 41 -12.31 -14.66 -19.07
N GLU A 42 -12.38 -15.45 -18.00
CA GLU A 42 -11.56 -16.65 -17.84
C GLU A 42 -12.45 -17.80 -17.35
N GLY A 43 -12.54 -18.87 -18.14
CA GLY A 43 -13.40 -20.02 -17.84
C GLY A 43 -14.88 -19.65 -17.72
N GLY A 44 -15.37 -18.70 -18.52
CA GLY A 44 -16.74 -18.19 -18.45
C GLY A 44 -17.04 -17.27 -17.25
N ILE A 45 -16.02 -16.92 -16.45
CA ILE A 45 -16.17 -16.06 -15.27
C ILE A 45 -15.57 -14.70 -15.58
N ALA A 46 -16.39 -13.65 -15.43
CA ALA A 46 -15.94 -12.27 -15.55
C ALA A 46 -15.02 -11.90 -14.38
N LYS A 47 -13.83 -11.36 -14.70
CA LYS A 47 -12.80 -10.99 -13.74
C LYS A 47 -12.26 -9.60 -14.06
N ILE A 48 -11.71 -8.98 -13.03
CA ILE A 48 -10.92 -7.78 -13.16
C ILE A 48 -9.57 -7.98 -12.49
N GLU A 49 -8.51 -7.62 -13.21
CA GLU A 49 -7.15 -7.51 -12.71
C GLU A 49 -6.86 -6.04 -12.41
N ALA A 50 -6.19 -5.77 -11.29
CA ALA A 50 -5.59 -4.49 -10.97
C ALA A 50 -4.08 -4.66 -10.84
N LYS A 51 -3.33 -3.89 -11.62
CA LYS A 51 -1.87 -3.85 -11.63
C LYS A 51 -1.37 -2.52 -11.12
N GLY A 52 -0.46 -2.54 -10.15
CA GLY A 52 0.05 -1.31 -9.56
C GLY A 52 0.98 -1.57 -8.39
N PHE A 53 1.90 -0.64 -8.14
CA PHE A 53 2.86 -0.72 -7.02
C PHE A 53 3.64 -2.05 -6.97
N GLY A 54 4.00 -2.59 -8.14
CA GLY A 54 4.76 -3.83 -8.27
C GLY A 54 3.97 -5.13 -8.00
N ILE A 55 2.64 -5.07 -7.88
CA ILE A 55 1.80 -6.26 -7.73
C ILE A 55 0.70 -6.33 -8.80
N SER A 56 0.23 -7.56 -9.06
CA SER A 56 -1.01 -7.82 -9.80
C SER A 56 -1.96 -8.59 -8.90
N ILE A 57 -3.21 -8.14 -8.81
CA ILE A 57 -4.27 -8.78 -8.03
C ILE A 57 -5.52 -8.92 -8.88
N THR A 58 -6.29 -9.99 -8.67
CA THR A 58 -7.47 -10.29 -9.48
C THR A 58 -8.68 -10.58 -8.59
N THR A 59 -9.86 -10.17 -9.03
CA THR A 59 -11.12 -10.58 -8.41
C THR A 59 -12.18 -10.90 -9.46
N LYS A 60 -13.15 -11.73 -9.07
CA LYS A 60 -14.35 -11.96 -9.88
C LYS A 60 -15.24 -10.72 -9.82
N VAL A 61 -15.88 -10.40 -10.93
CA VAL A 61 -17.02 -9.47 -10.94
C VAL A 61 -18.21 -10.21 -10.36
N LYS A 62 -18.77 -9.69 -9.26
CA LYS A 62 -19.91 -10.35 -8.62
C LYS A 62 -21.20 -10.07 -9.40
N LYS A 63 -22.20 -10.93 -9.22
CA LYS A 63 -23.53 -10.71 -9.78
C LYS A 63 -24.07 -9.36 -9.28
N GLY A 64 -24.46 -8.49 -10.22
CA GLY A 64 -24.96 -7.15 -9.93
C GLY A 64 -23.90 -6.07 -9.70
N GLU A 65 -22.60 -6.41 -9.69
CA GLU A 65 -21.52 -5.42 -9.72
C GLU A 65 -21.16 -5.10 -11.18
N SER A 66 -20.91 -3.83 -11.46
CA SER A 66 -20.18 -3.40 -12.64
C SER A 66 -18.68 -3.76 -12.54
N PRO A 67 -17.96 -3.81 -13.67
CA PRO A 67 -16.50 -3.94 -13.65
C PRO A 67 -15.81 -2.83 -12.84
N LEU A 68 -16.35 -1.61 -12.86
CA LEU A 68 -15.80 -0.47 -12.12
C LEU A 68 -15.91 -0.67 -10.61
N GLU A 69 -17.10 -1.05 -10.11
CA GLU A 69 -17.31 -1.35 -8.69
C GLU A 69 -16.43 -2.52 -8.22
N SER A 70 -16.22 -3.50 -9.10
CA SER A 70 -15.30 -4.61 -8.83
C SER A 70 -13.85 -4.14 -8.70
N ALA A 71 -13.41 -3.19 -9.54
CA ALA A 71 -12.10 -2.55 -9.49
C ALA A 71 -11.90 -1.80 -8.16
N ASP A 72 -12.86 -0.96 -7.80
CA ASP A 72 -12.83 -0.15 -6.59
C ASP A 72 -12.81 -1.02 -5.34
N ARG A 73 -13.62 -2.08 -5.31
CA ARG A 73 -13.64 -3.07 -4.22
C ARG A 73 -12.29 -3.78 -4.11
N LEU A 74 -11.69 -4.17 -5.23
CA LEU A 74 -10.40 -4.86 -5.26
C LEU A 74 -9.29 -3.97 -4.68
N VAL A 75 -9.16 -2.74 -5.17
CA VAL A 75 -8.17 -1.77 -4.68
C VAL A 75 -8.43 -1.42 -3.22
N SER A 76 -9.69 -1.16 -2.84
CA SER A 76 -10.05 -0.84 -1.45
C SER A 76 -9.72 -1.98 -0.48
N LYS A 77 -9.89 -3.25 -0.90
CA LYS A 77 -9.47 -4.41 -0.10
C LYS A 77 -7.95 -4.43 0.08
N GLU A 78 -7.19 -4.25 -0.99
CA GLU A 78 -5.73 -4.24 -0.93
C GLU A 78 -5.20 -3.08 -0.06
N GLN A 79 -5.79 -1.88 -0.17
CA GLN A 79 -5.40 -0.74 0.67
C GLN A 79 -5.64 -1.01 2.17
N ARG A 80 -6.73 -1.70 2.52
CA ARG A 80 -6.98 -2.12 3.91
C ARG A 80 -5.92 -3.11 4.40
N ILE A 81 -5.53 -4.08 3.56
CA ILE A 81 -4.47 -5.04 3.88
C ILE A 81 -3.14 -4.32 4.09
N ARG A 82 -2.76 -3.39 3.19
CA ARG A 82 -1.53 -2.59 3.32
C ARG A 82 -1.52 -1.75 4.59
N LYS A 83 -2.63 -1.08 4.92
CA LYS A 83 -2.77 -0.32 6.18
C LYS A 83 -2.58 -1.21 7.41
N SER A 84 -3.24 -2.37 7.43
CA SER A 84 -3.13 -3.32 8.54
C SER A 84 -1.68 -3.79 8.73
N ARG A 85 -1.03 -4.24 7.65
CA ARG A 85 0.36 -4.70 7.69
C ARG A 85 1.33 -3.60 8.08
N TYR A 86 1.10 -2.37 7.63
CA TYR A 86 1.89 -1.21 8.04
C TYR A 86 1.81 -1.00 9.56
N TYR A 87 0.61 -1.01 10.15
CA TYR A 87 0.48 -0.81 11.60
C TYR A 87 1.08 -1.96 12.41
N SER A 88 0.94 -3.21 11.94
CA SER A 88 1.60 -4.36 12.56
C SER A 88 3.13 -4.23 12.53
N TRP A 89 3.69 -3.71 11.43
CA TRP A 89 5.12 -3.48 11.30
C TRP A 89 5.61 -2.31 12.17
N VAL A 90 4.86 -1.20 12.24
CA VAL A 90 5.18 -0.09 13.16
C VAL A 90 5.18 -0.58 14.61
N LYS A 91 4.20 -1.40 14.99
CA LYS A 91 4.13 -2.00 16.32
C LYS A 91 5.36 -2.85 16.61
N SER A 92 5.76 -3.73 15.68
CA SER A 92 6.92 -4.61 15.90
C SER A 92 8.26 -3.87 15.97
N ILE A 93 8.38 -2.70 15.33
CA ILE A 93 9.55 -1.83 15.50
C ILE A 93 9.56 -1.22 16.89
N ASN A 94 8.43 -0.68 17.34
CA ASN A 94 8.34 -0.01 18.64
C ASN A 94 8.61 -0.98 19.79
N GLU A 95 8.14 -2.24 19.69
CA GLU A 95 8.42 -3.29 20.67
C GLU A 95 9.91 -3.66 20.72
N LYS A 96 10.60 -3.66 19.58
CA LYS A 96 12.06 -3.89 19.51
C LYS A 96 12.91 -2.75 20.07
N THR A 97 12.37 -1.55 20.17
CA THR A 97 13.07 -0.39 20.75
C THR A 97 12.88 -0.24 22.26
N ILE A 98 11.94 -0.99 22.85
CA ILE A 98 11.63 -0.93 24.29
C ILE A 98 12.33 -2.07 25.07
N ASN A 99 12.70 -3.16 24.38
CA ASN A 99 13.54 -4.23 24.90
C ASN A 99 15.01 -4.03 24.52
#